data_AF-A0A3Q1GQ91-F1
#
_entry.id   AF-A0A3Q1GQ91-F1
#
_cell.length_a   1.000
_cell.length_b   1.000
_cell.length_c   1.000
_cell.angle_alpha   90.00
_cell.angle_beta   90.00
_cell.angle_gamma   90.00
#
_symmetry.space_group_name_H-M   'P 1'
#
loop_
_entity.id
_entity.type
_entity.pdbx_description
1 polymer ?
#
loop_
_entity_poly.entity_id
_entity_poly.type
_entity_poly.pdbx_seq_one_letter_code
_entity_poly.pdbx_strand_id
1 'polypeptide(L)'
;MTETCSVFGCKADKEIVSLHVLPKDVNIRMKWVHFIWKNRNIPTKLPDRTRVCSSHFPETCFENFIQKQMGFATKLILKPDALSHLTLRHRRSQGVSSVASIYLL
;
A
#
# COMPACT_ATOMS: atom_id res chain seq x y z
N MET A 1 4.13 -18.43 9.54
CA MET A 1 4.25 -17.01 9.98
C MET A 1 3.57 -16.14 8.95
N THR A 2 2.57 -15.33 9.31
CA THR A 2 1.88 -14.45 8.37
C THR A 2 2.69 -13.16 8.20
N GLU A 3 3.15 -12.89 6.97
CA GLU A 3 3.84 -11.64 6.65
C GLU A 3 2.88 -10.46 6.88
N THR A 4 3.38 -9.34 7.43
CA THR A 4 2.57 -8.17 7.78
C THR A 4 3.16 -6.88 7.23
N CYS A 5 2.31 -5.86 7.04
CA CYS A 5 2.77 -4.52 6.70
C CYS A 5 3.51 -3.90 7.89
N SER A 6 4.70 -3.36 7.65
CA SER A 6 5.54 -2.72 8.67
C SER A 6 5.16 -1.27 8.96
N VAL A 7 4.31 -0.65 8.13
CA VAL A 7 3.83 0.71 8.35
C VAL A 7 3.01 0.77 9.63
N PHE A 8 3.41 1.65 10.55
CA PHE A 8 2.75 1.73 11.85
C PHE A 8 1.26 2.04 11.73
N GLY A 9 0.44 1.25 12.44
CA GLY A 9 -1.01 1.41 12.47
C GLY A 9 -1.71 0.98 11.18
N CYS A 10 -1.01 0.31 10.26
CA CYS A 10 -1.64 -0.29 9.08
C CYS A 10 -2.68 -1.34 9.52
N LYS A 11 -3.92 -1.16 9.05
CA LYS A 11 -5.06 -2.07 9.27
C LYS A 11 -5.58 -2.68 7.95
N ALA A 12 -4.78 -2.64 6.90
CA ALA A 12 -5.17 -3.19 5.62
C ALA A 12 -5.39 -4.70 5.73
N ASP A 13 -6.45 -5.17 5.06
CA ASP A 13 -6.74 -6.59 4.96
C ASP A 13 -5.67 -7.29 4.13
N LYS A 14 -5.02 -8.30 4.73
CA LYS A 14 -3.92 -9.05 4.14
C LYS A 14 -4.35 -9.90 2.95
N GLU A 15 -5.64 -10.25 2.85
CA GLU A 15 -6.19 -11.01 1.73
C GLU A 15 -6.38 -10.14 0.48
N ILE A 16 -6.53 -8.83 0.68
CA ILE A 16 -6.83 -7.86 -0.38
C ILE A 16 -5.54 -7.19 -0.90
N VAL A 17 -4.56 -6.96 -0.02
CA VAL A 17 -3.34 -6.20 -0.38
C VAL A 17 -2.17 -7.07 -0.80
N SER A 18 -1.33 -6.54 -1.68
CA SER A 18 -0.01 -7.12 -1.98
C SER A 18 1.03 -6.57 -1.02
N LEU A 19 1.96 -7.40 -0.55
CA LEU A 19 3.10 -6.97 0.28
C LEU A 19 4.34 -6.78 -0.60
N HIS A 20 4.98 -5.64 -0.45
CA HIS A 20 6.15 -5.25 -1.23
C HIS A 20 7.39 -5.13 -0.35
N VAL A 21 8.52 -5.63 -0.86
CA VAL A 21 9.84 -5.50 -0.22
C VAL A 21 10.39 -4.09 -0.40
N LEU A 22 11.32 -3.70 0.47
CA LEU A 22 12.08 -2.47 0.29
C LEU A 22 12.82 -2.48 -1.07
N PRO A 23 12.80 -1.37 -1.82
CA PRO A 23 13.57 -1.23 -3.05
C PRO A 23 15.08 -1.46 -2.84
N LYS A 24 15.75 -1.87 -3.92
CA LYS A 24 17.22 -2.00 -3.95
C LYS A 24 17.92 -0.65 -4.04
N ASP A 25 17.32 0.30 -4.75
CA ASP A 25 17.84 1.67 -4.83
C ASP A 25 17.84 2.32 -3.44
N VAL A 26 19.00 2.84 -3.03
CA VAL A 26 19.22 3.36 -1.68
C VAL A 26 18.38 4.62 -1.42
N ASN A 27 18.24 5.50 -2.41
CA ASN A 27 17.50 6.75 -2.25
C ASN A 27 16.01 6.49 -2.05
N ILE A 28 15.44 5.60 -2.86
CA ILE A 28 14.03 5.19 -2.77
C ILE A 28 13.80 4.39 -1.49
N ARG A 29 14.71 3.46 -1.17
CA ARG A 29 14.66 2.68 0.08
C ARG A 29 14.64 3.59 1.30
N MET A 30 15.48 4.61 1.35
CA MET A 30 15.50 5.54 2.48
C MET A 30 14.19 6.32 2.60
N LYS A 31 13.56 6.72 1.48
CA LYS A 31 12.22 7.34 1.51
C LYS A 31 11.16 6.40 2.11
N TRP A 32 11.20 5.11 1.75
CA TRP A 32 10.31 4.10 2.33
C TRP A 32 10.57 3.91 3.83
N VAL A 33 11.82 3.86 4.25
CA VAL A 33 12.19 3.74 5.67
C VAL A 33 11.67 4.95 6.47
N HIS A 34 11.90 6.17 5.99
CA HIS A 34 11.35 7.36 6.63
C HIS A 34 9.83 7.34 6.67
N PHE A 35 9.16 6.81 5.63
CA PHE A 35 7.71 6.67 5.63
C PHE A 35 7.19 5.63 6.64
N ILE A 36 7.86 4.49 6.78
CA ILE A 36 7.45 3.40 7.69
C ILE A 36 7.57 3.84 9.15
N TRP A 37 8.69 4.48 9.50
CA TRP A 37 8.99 4.89 10.88
C TRP A 37 8.53 6.32 11.20
N LYS A 38 8.35 7.20 10.21
CA LYS A 38 7.97 8.62 10.37
C LYS A 38 8.80 9.30 11.46
N ASN A 39 8.14 9.82 12.50
CA ASN A 39 8.74 10.54 13.62
C ASN A 39 9.30 9.60 14.70
N ARG A 40 9.56 8.34 14.37
CA ARG A 40 10.09 7.34 15.32
C ARG A 40 11.53 7.03 14.99
N ASN A 41 12.20 6.48 15.99
CA ASN A 41 13.55 5.97 15.83
C ASN A 41 13.56 4.86 14.77
N ILE A 42 14.28 5.11 13.68
CA ILE A 42 14.63 4.11 12.68
C ILE A 42 15.64 3.15 13.34
N PRO A 43 15.42 1.83 13.31
CA PRO A 43 16.34 0.88 13.91
C PRO A 43 17.66 0.86 13.14
N THR A 44 18.78 0.72 13.85
CA THR A 44 20.13 0.65 13.27
C THR A 44 20.26 -0.46 12.22
N LYS A 45 19.52 -1.57 12.41
CA LYS A 45 19.36 -2.62 11.42
C LYS A 45 17.87 -2.79 11.10
N LEU A 46 17.52 -2.66 9.82
CA LEU A 46 16.15 -2.88 9.36
C LEU A 46 15.80 -4.37 9.47
N PRO A 47 14.61 -4.73 9.96
CA PRO A 47 14.15 -6.12 9.96
C PRO A 47 14.10 -6.70 8.53
N ASP A 48 14.55 -7.94 8.34
CA ASP A 48 14.59 -8.62 7.03
C ASP A 48 13.20 -8.75 6.37
N ARG A 49 12.16 -8.76 7.20
CA ARG A 49 10.75 -8.83 6.80
C ARG A 49 10.07 -7.46 6.76
N THR A 50 10.84 -6.38 6.57
CA THR A 50 10.25 -5.06 6.34
C THR A 50 9.46 -5.08 5.03
N ARG A 51 8.15 -4.84 5.10
CA ARG A 51 7.23 -4.84 3.96
C ARG A 51 6.27 -3.67 4.04
N VAL A 52 5.87 -3.15 2.88
CA VAL A 52 4.80 -2.15 2.77
C VAL A 52 3.70 -2.73 1.90
N CYS A 53 2.44 -2.66 2.35
CA CYS A 53 1.33 -3.15 1.55
C CYS A 53 0.88 -2.16 0.48
N SER A 54 0.24 -2.66 -0.56
CA SER A 54 -0.23 -1.89 -1.71
C SER A 54 -1.17 -0.74 -1.36
N SER A 55 -1.86 -0.76 -0.20
CA SER A 55 -2.73 0.35 0.22
C SER A 55 -1.98 1.66 0.54
N HIS A 56 -0.65 1.61 0.61
CA HIS A 56 0.21 2.77 0.83
C HIS A 56 0.82 3.34 -0.44
N PHE A 57 0.36 2.91 -1.61
CA PHE A 57 0.72 3.51 -2.89
C PHE A 57 -0.54 3.89 -3.66
N PRO A 58 -0.53 5.03 -4.38
CA PRO A 58 -1.58 5.35 -5.32
C PRO A 58 -1.56 4.37 -6.50
N GLU A 59 -2.69 4.26 -7.19
CA GLU A 59 -2.89 3.34 -8.31
C GLU A 59 -1.85 3.53 -9.43
N THR A 60 -1.42 4.78 -9.64
CA THR A 60 -0.42 5.18 -10.63
C THR A 60 0.99 4.65 -10.35
N CYS A 61 1.27 4.18 -9.14
CA CYS A 61 2.54 3.55 -8.78
C CYS A 61 2.64 2.09 -9.22
N PHE A 62 1.56 1.49 -9.74
CA PHE A 62 1.56 0.11 -10.18
C PHE A 62 1.62 0.00 -11.70
N GLU A 63 2.37 -0.98 -12.19
CA GLU A 63 2.47 -1.29 -13.63
C GLU A 63 1.22 -2.01 -14.15
N ASN A 64 0.57 -2.80 -13.28
CA ASN A 64 -0.48 -3.73 -13.65
C ASN A 64 -1.81 -3.48 -12.91
N PHE A 65 -2.07 -2.25 -12.47
CA PHE A 65 -3.27 -1.93 -11.67
C PHE A 65 -4.57 -2.40 -12.36
N ILE A 66 -4.76 -2.02 -13.63
CA ILE A 66 -5.95 -2.41 -14.41
C ILE A 66 -6.03 -3.92 -14.59
N GLN A 67 -4.90 -4.60 -14.86
CA GLN A 67 -4.88 -6.07 -15.00
C GLN A 67 -5.30 -6.76 -13.70
N LYS A 68 -4.84 -6.24 -12.55
CA LYS A 68 -5.23 -6.74 -11.23
C LYS A 68 -6.73 -6.52 -10.97
N GLN A 69 -7.25 -5.33 -11.29
CA GLN A 69 -8.66 -4.98 -11.11
C GLN A 69 -9.59 -5.86 -11.96
N MET A 70 -9.17 -6.19 -13.18
CA MET A 70 -9.92 -7.06 -14.09
C MET A 70 -9.76 -8.56 -13.80
N GLY A 71 -9.03 -8.93 -12.73
CA GLY A 71 -8.82 -10.33 -12.35
C GLY A 71 -7.74 -11.07 -13.13
N PHE A 72 -7.00 -10.40 -14.02
CA PHE A 72 -5.90 -11.00 -14.80
C PHE A 72 -4.58 -11.12 -14.02
N ALA A 73 -4.50 -10.53 -12.82
CA ALA A 73 -3.34 -10.65 -11.95
C ALA A 73 -3.74 -10.97 -10.50
N THR A 74 -2.92 -11.75 -9.80
CA THR A 74 -3.12 -12.05 -8.37
C THR A 74 -2.41 -11.08 -7.45
N LYS A 75 -1.41 -10.33 -7.93
CA LYS A 75 -0.64 -9.35 -7.16
C LYS A 75 -0.45 -8.05 -7.93
N LEU A 76 -0.34 -6.95 -7.20
CA LEU A 76 0.10 -5.67 -7.77
C LEU A 76 1.63 -5.66 -7.92
N ILE A 77 2.11 -5.04 -8.98
CA ILE A 77 3.53 -4.87 -9.30
C ILE A 77 3.84 -3.37 -9.19
N LEU A 78 4.71 -3.00 -8.25
CA LEU A 78 5.15 -1.62 -8.08
C LEU A 78 6.20 -1.27 -9.13
N LYS A 79 6.08 -0.06 -9.66
CA LYS A 79 7.14 0.56 -10.47
C LYS A 79 8.41 0.71 -9.64
N PRO A 80 9.61 0.64 -10.25
CA PRO A 80 10.89 0.75 -9.54
C PRO A 80 11.05 2.07 -8.77
N ASP A 81 10.47 3.14 -9.28
CA ASP A 81 10.52 4.51 -8.75
C ASP A 81 9.37 4.85 -7.81
N ALA A 82 8.48 3.89 -7.52
CA ALA A 82 7.30 4.13 -6.70
C ALA A 82 7.67 4.61 -5.29
N LEU A 83 7.28 5.85 -4.99
CA LEU A 83 7.40 6.43 -3.66
C LEU A 83 6.13 6.21 -2.86
N SER A 84 6.26 5.74 -1.62
CA SER A 84 5.15 5.55 -0.68
C SER A 84 4.55 6.86 -0.14
N HIS A 85 4.92 8.00 -0.71
CA HIS A 85 4.72 9.32 -0.10
C HIS A 85 3.27 9.81 -0.13
N LEU A 86 2.41 9.24 -0.99
CA LEU A 86 1.12 9.84 -1.35
C LEU A 86 -0.11 9.24 -0.67
N THR A 87 0.05 8.23 0.19
CA THR A 87 -1.13 7.57 0.80
C THR A 87 -0.96 7.42 2.30
N LEU A 88 -0.82 8.57 2.96
CA LEU A 88 -1.53 8.76 4.22
C LEU A 88 -3.02 8.78 3.88
N ARG A 89 -3.67 7.61 3.88
CA ARG A 89 -5.13 7.57 4.04
C ARG A 89 -5.43 8.22 5.39
N HIS A 90 -5.65 9.54 5.38
CA HIS A 90 -6.47 10.20 6.37
C HIS A 90 -7.78 9.43 6.41
N ARG A 91 -8.25 9.07 7.60
CA ARG A 91 -9.50 8.35 7.82
C ARG A 91 -10.60 8.88 6.88
N ARG A 92 -11.19 7.96 6.13
CA ARG A 92 -12.45 8.11 5.38
C ARG A 92 -13.53 8.55 6.37
N SER A 93 -14.09 9.76 6.24
CA SER A 93 -15.50 9.93 6.58
C SER A 93 -16.28 9.18 5.50
N GLN A 94 -17.10 8.23 5.94
CA GLN A 94 -18.07 7.57 5.09
C GLN A 94 -19.09 8.60 4.63
N GLY A 95 -19.44 8.55 3.35
CA GLY A 95 -20.41 9.42 2.71
C GLY A 95 -20.59 9.00 1.26
N VAL A 96 -20.84 7.70 1.05
CA VAL A 96 -21.39 7.26 -0.25
C VAL A 96 -22.89 7.54 -0.18
N SER A 97 -23.31 8.57 -0.89
CA SER A 97 -24.72 8.79 -1.21
C SER A 97 -25.27 7.55 -1.89
N SER A 98 -26.33 6.97 -1.32
CA SER A 98 -27.18 6.01 -2.01
C SER A 98 -27.83 6.73 -3.18
N VAL A 99 -27.45 6.36 -4.41
CA VAL A 99 -28.16 6.78 -5.62
C VAL A 99 -29.02 5.60 -6.07
N ALA A 100 -30.32 5.89 -6.16
CA ALA A 100 -31.33 5.21 -6.96
C ALA A 100 -31.67 3.75 -6.60
N SER A 101 -32.64 3.61 -5.69
CA SER A 101 -33.71 2.61 -5.88
C SER A 101 -34.57 3.05 -7.06
N ILE A 102 -34.20 2.62 -8.26
CA ILE A 102 -35.14 2.49 -9.37
C ILE A 102 -35.00 1.04 -9.79
N TYR A 103 -35.93 0.20 -9.34
CA TYR A 103 -36.47 -0.99 -10.01
C TYR A 103 -37.38 -1.70 -9.01
N LEU A 104 -38.67 -1.34 -9.03
CA LEU A 104 -39.78 -2.24 -8.74
C LEU A 104 -41.07 -1.57 -9.22
N LEU A 105 -41.58 -2.13 -10.32
CA LEU A 105 -42.93 -2.12 -10.89
C LEU A 105 -43.86 -0.94 -10.58
#